data_AF-A0A819N897-F1
#
_entry.id   AF-A0A819N897-F1
#
_cell.length_a   1.000
_cell.length_b   1.000
_cell.length_c   1.000
_cell.angle_alpha   90.00
_cell.angle_beta   90.00
_cell.angle_gamma   90.00
#
_symmetry.space_group_name_H-M   'P 1'
#
loop_
_entity.id
_entity.type
_entity.pdbx_description
1 polymer ?
#
loop_
_entity_poly.entity_id
_entity_poly.type
_entity_poly.pdbx_seq_one_letter_code
_entity_poly.pdbx_strand_id
1 'polypeptide(L)'
;DDLFSLGYDPGKTIVVGASYVALECAGFLHGIGREVHIFVRSILLRGFDQQMANRIGDFMSSIGIHFHHQTIPTRLECLEEGKPG
;
A
#
# COMPACT_ATOMS: atom_id res chain seq x y z
N ASP A 1 -11.59 4.57 -5.43
CA ASP A 1 -13.04 4.28 -5.34
C ASP A 1 -13.36 2.80 -5.47
N ASP A 2 -12.77 2.08 -6.43
CA ASP A 2 -13.07 0.64 -6.62
C ASP A 2 -12.73 -0.27 -5.42
N LEU A 3 -11.75 0.11 -4.59
CA LEU A 3 -11.35 -0.69 -3.43
C LEU A 3 -12.52 -0.98 -2.47
N PHE A 4 -13.42 -0.02 -2.28
CA PHE A 4 -14.52 -0.12 -1.32
C PHE A 4 -15.77 -0.77 -1.91
N SER A 5 -15.83 -0.95 -3.24
CA SER A 5 -16.94 -1.59 -3.95
C SER A 5 -16.60 -3.01 -4.43
N LEU A 6 -15.39 -3.51 -4.13
CA LEU A 6 -14.97 -4.87 -4.42
C LEU A 6 -15.91 -5.88 -3.74
N GLY A 7 -16.60 -6.69 -4.57
CA GLY A 7 -17.48 -7.77 -4.10
C GLY A 7 -16.73 -9.04 -3.66
N TYR A 8 -15.41 -9.00 -3.66
CA TYR A 8 -14.52 -10.11 -3.32
C TYR A 8 -13.32 -9.58 -2.52
N ASP A 9 -12.61 -10.49 -1.89
CA ASP A 9 -11.41 -10.16 -1.14
C ASP A 9 -10.21 -9.92 -2.08
N PRO A 10 -9.53 -8.75 -2.02
CA PRO A 10 -8.43 -8.45 -2.93
C PRO A 10 -7.16 -9.31 -2.70
N GLY A 11 -7.10 -10.07 -1.60
CA GLY A 11 -5.94 -10.91 -1.29
C GLY A 11 -4.67 -10.08 -1.07
N LYS A 12 -3.53 -10.59 -1.55
CA LYS A 12 -2.24 -9.90 -1.48
C LYS A 12 -2.26 -8.64 -2.34
N THR A 13 -2.12 -7.48 -1.70
CA THR A 13 -2.36 -6.18 -2.35
C THR A 13 -1.11 -5.33 -2.44
N ILE A 14 -0.94 -4.68 -3.59
CA ILE A 14 0.09 -3.67 -3.81
C ILE A 14 -0.57 -2.29 -3.84
N VAL A 15 -0.08 -1.36 -3.01
CA VAL A 15 -0.47 0.04 -3.01
C VAL A 15 0.65 0.88 -3.62
N VAL A 16 0.36 1.57 -4.71
CA VAL A 16 1.33 2.43 -5.39
C VAL A 16 1.08 3.88 -4.99
N GLY A 17 2.01 4.45 -4.23
CA GLY A 17 1.90 5.81 -3.71
C GLY A 17 2.10 5.87 -2.21
N ALA A 18 2.36 7.09 -1.72
CA ALA A 18 2.67 7.36 -0.32
C ALA A 18 1.95 8.62 0.19
N SER A 19 0.79 8.92 -0.40
CA SER A 19 -0.13 9.94 0.10
C SER A 19 -0.93 9.41 1.29
N TYR A 20 -1.67 10.28 1.97
CA TYR A 20 -2.50 9.88 3.11
C TYR A 20 -3.49 8.78 2.74
N VAL A 21 -4.20 8.90 1.60
CA VAL A 21 -5.12 7.87 1.10
C VAL A 21 -4.43 6.53 0.92
N ALA A 22 -3.22 6.52 0.35
CA ALA A 22 -2.47 5.29 0.13
C ALA A 22 -2.10 4.60 1.46
N LEU A 23 -1.64 5.37 2.45
CA LEU A 23 -1.27 4.83 3.76
C LEU A 23 -2.50 4.36 4.56
N GLU A 24 -3.63 5.08 4.47
CA GLU A 24 -4.90 4.70 5.10
C GLU A 24 -5.45 3.38 4.51
N CYS A 25 -5.50 3.27 3.18
CA CYS A 25 -5.92 2.05 2.51
C CYS A 25 -4.99 0.87 2.85
N ALA A 26 -3.69 1.09 2.88
CA ALA A 26 -2.73 0.04 3.25
C ALA A 26 -2.91 -0.42 4.70
N GLY A 27 -3.12 0.51 5.63
CA GLY A 27 -3.40 0.19 7.03
C GLY A 27 -4.71 -0.57 7.20
N PHE A 28 -5.76 -0.16 6.49
CA PHE A 28 -7.06 -0.86 6.48
C PHE A 28 -6.92 -2.29 5.95
N LEU A 29 -6.28 -2.49 4.80
CA LEU A 29 -6.08 -3.80 4.19
C LEU A 29 -5.26 -4.73 5.08
N HIS A 30 -4.22 -4.18 5.73
CA HIS A 30 -3.45 -4.93 6.72
C HIS A 30 -4.29 -5.30 7.95
N GLY A 31 -5.12 -4.37 8.44
CA GLY A 31 -6.01 -4.57 9.58
C GLY A 31 -7.06 -5.68 9.37
N ILE A 32 -7.47 -5.93 8.12
CA ILE A 32 -8.34 -7.06 7.76
C ILE A 32 -7.56 -8.35 7.45
N GLY A 33 -6.25 -8.38 7.74
CA GLY A 33 -5.39 -9.57 7.65
C GLY A 33 -4.75 -9.81 6.28
N ARG A 34 -4.66 -8.80 5.41
CA ARG A 34 -4.02 -8.94 4.10
C ARG A 34 -2.55 -8.57 4.12
N GLU A 35 -1.78 -9.26 3.29
CA GLU A 35 -0.40 -8.89 3.01
C GLU A 35 -0.39 -7.66 2.09
N VAL A 36 0.27 -6.60 2.54
CA VAL A 36 0.28 -5.30 1.85
C VAL A 36 1.71 -4.86 1.56
N HIS A 37 1.96 -4.48 0.31
CA HIS A 37 3.20 -3.84 -0.11
C HIS A 37 2.93 -2.41 -0.60
N ILE A 38 3.70 -1.44 -0.11
CA ILE A 38 3.59 -0.04 -0.50
C ILE A 38 4.82 0.34 -1.34
N PHE A 39 4.59 0.86 -2.54
CA PHE A 39 5.64 1.35 -3.43
C PHE A 39 5.73 2.88 -3.35
N VAL A 40 6.90 3.36 -2.92
CA VAL A 40 7.14 4.77 -2.63
C VAL A 40 8.15 5.31 -3.65
N ARG A 41 7.74 6.28 -4.46
CA ARG A 41 8.64 6.95 -5.42
C ARG A 41 9.74 7.74 -4.73
N SER A 42 9.39 8.50 -3.69
CA SER A 42 10.36 9.44 -3.07
C SER A 42 10.23 9.53 -1.55
N ILE A 43 9.13 10.09 -1.03
CA ILE A 43 8.93 10.40 0.40
C ILE A 43 7.49 10.09 0.79
N LEU A 44 7.27 9.82 2.08
CA LEU A 44 5.95 9.64 2.66
C LEU A 44 5.30 11.00 2.92
N LEU A 45 3.98 11.09 2.70
CA LEU A 45 3.16 12.26 3.03
C LEU A 45 3.80 13.58 2.60
N ARG A 46 4.12 13.71 1.30
CA ARG A 46 4.70 14.94 0.76
C ARG A 46 3.82 16.15 1.12
N GLY A 47 4.43 17.17 1.73
CA GLY A 47 3.73 18.36 2.21
C GLY A 47 3.39 18.33 3.70
N PHE A 48 3.62 17.21 4.39
CA PHE A 48 3.51 17.08 5.84
C PHE A 48 4.88 17.13 6.51
N ASP A 49 4.87 17.27 7.84
CA ASP A 49 6.06 17.12 8.66
C ASP A 49 6.72 15.76 8.41
N GLN A 50 7.99 15.80 7.98
CA GLN A 50 8.69 14.60 7.56
C GLN A 50 9.13 13.72 8.73
N GLN A 51 9.34 14.29 9.91
CA GLN A 51 9.64 13.49 11.10
C GLN A 51 8.44 12.64 11.49
N MET A 52 7.23 13.22 11.46
CA MET A 52 5.99 12.50 11.72
C MET A 52 5.67 11.49 10.61
N ALA A 53 5.86 11.85 9.34
CA ALA A 53 5.66 10.94 8.22
C ALA A 53 6.55 9.69 8.32
N ASN A 54 7.83 9.86 8.70
CA ASN A 54 8.75 8.74 8.89
C ASN A 54 8.34 7.87 10.09
N ARG A 55 7.92 8.47 11.22
CA ARG A 55 7.40 7.70 12.36
C ARG A 55 6.19 6.83 11.99
N ILE A 56 5.29 7.35 11.14
CA ILE A 56 4.16 6.58 10.61
C ILE A 56 4.67 5.42 9.76
N GLY A 57 5.61 5.67 8.84
CA GLY A 57 6.23 4.64 8.01
C GLY A 57 6.92 3.54 8.83
N ASP A 58 7.67 3.92 9.87
CA ASP A 58 8.36 3.00 10.78
C ASP A 58 7.35 2.13 11.54
N PHE A 59 6.27 2.75 12.05
CA PHE A 59 5.20 2.02 12.73
C PHE A 59 4.50 1.03 11.78
N MET A 60 4.11 1.49 10.59
CA MET A 60 3.49 0.63 9.58
C MET A 60 4.41 -0.53 9.17
N SER A 61 5.71 -0.28 9.06
CA SER A 61 6.70 -1.34 8.81
C SER A 61 6.77 -2.33 9.97
N SER A 62 6.71 -1.85 11.21
CA SER A 62 6.78 -2.69 12.41
C SER A 62 5.59 -3.63 12.58
N ILE A 63 4.41 -3.25 12.09
CA ILE A 63 3.21 -4.11 12.10
C ILE A 63 3.17 -5.09 10.92
N GLY A 64 4.13 -5.03 9.99
CA GLY A 64 4.27 -5.99 8.90
C GLY A 64 3.82 -5.48 7.53
N ILE A 65 3.65 -4.17 7.35
CA ILE A 65 3.45 -3.58 6.02
C ILE A 65 4.80 -3.40 5.34
N HIS A 66 4.95 -3.89 4.11
CA HIS A 66 6.23 -3.89 3.41
C HIS A 66 6.40 -2.62 2.56
N PHE A 67 7.40 -1.78 2.87
CA PHE A 67 7.71 -0.60 2.08
C PHE A 67 8.82 -0.87 1.06
N HIS A 68 8.57 -0.47 -0.19
CA HIS A 68 9.52 -0.48 -1.30
C HIS A 68 9.86 0.97 -1.66
N HIS A 69 10.93 1.49 -1.06
CA HIS A 69 11.38 2.86 -1.29
C HIS A 69 12.08 3.01 -2.64
N GLN A 70 12.03 4.24 -3.17
CA GLN A 70 12.64 4.62 -4.45
C GLN A 70 12.25 3.71 -5.63
N THR A 71 11.05 3.11 -5.57
CA THR A 71 10.60 2.14 -6.56
C THR A 71 9.38 2.66 -7.30
N ILE A 72 9.41 2.53 -8.63
CA ILE A 72 8.30 2.90 -9.52
C ILE A 72 7.96 1.66 -10.35
N PRO A 73 6.74 1.10 -10.22
CA PRO A 73 6.31 0.02 -11.09
C PRO A 73 6.22 0.52 -12.54
N THR A 74 6.81 -0.22 -13.47
CA THR A 74 6.90 0.16 -14.89
C THR A 74 5.93 -0.61 -15.79
N ARG A 75 5.51 -1.81 -15.37
CA ARG A 75 4.62 -2.68 -16.12
C ARG A 75 3.79 -3.54 -15.17
N LEU A 76 2.56 -3.84 -15.57
CA LEU A 76 1.66 -4.80 -14.93
C LEU A 76 1.34 -5.87 -15.97
N GLU A 77 1.51 -7.15 -15.60
CA GLU A 77 1.23 -8.29 -16.47
C GLU A 77 0.37 -9.29 -15.70
N CYS A 78 -0.70 -9.78 -16.34
CA CYS A 78 -1.51 -10.86 -15.81
C CYS A 78 -0.82 -12.18 -16.17
N LEU A 79 -0.32 -12.90 -15.16
CA LEU A 79 0.37 -14.17 -15.38
C LEU A 79 -0.61 -15.32 -15.64
N GLU A 80 -1.75 -15.30 -14.95
CA GLU A 80 -2.83 -16.26 -15.11
C GLU A 80 -4.17 -15.52 -14.90
N GLU A 81 -5.19 -15.84 -15.72
CA GLU A 81 -6.56 -15.36 -15.48
C GLU A 81 -7.12 -16.04 -14.22
N GLY A 82 -6.82 -15.46 -13.06
CA GLY A 82 -7.41 -15.85 -11.79
C GLY A 82 -8.84 -15.35 -11.67
N LYS A 83 -9.69 -16.13 -10.95
CA LYS A 83 -10.90 -15.54 -10.38
C LYS A 83 -10.46 -14.55 -9.29
N PRO A 84 -11.09 -13.38 -9.18
CA PRO A 84 -10.73 -12.46 -8.11
C PRO A 84 -11.19 -13.05 -6.76
N GLY A 85 -10.24 -13.33 -5.86
CA GLY A 85 -10.46 -13.97 -4.55
C GLY A 85 -9.92 -15.40 -4.48
#